data_AF-A0A917HNJ6-F1
#
_entry.id   AF-A0A917HNJ6-F1
#
_cell.length_a   1.000
_cell.length_b   1.000
_cell.length_c   1.000
_cell.angle_alpha   90.00
_cell.angle_beta   90.00
_cell.angle_gamma   90.00
#
_symmetry.space_group_name_H-M   'P 1'
#
loop_
_entity.id
_entity.type
_entity.pdbx_description
1 polymer ?
#
loop_
_entity_poly.entity_id
_entity_poly.type
_entity_poly.pdbx_seq_one_letter_code
_entity_poly.pdbx_strand_id
1 'polypeptide(L)'
;MVKNQKVKIVLGAVAVLLIVFQGLCIGVAAPKGYYLIYDWIFYGINYAIIILICIIYTKNRYVRWVQWIIGLLLLVANTTFFYYMGDVNVIVSKSPDNQHELILKEHQKMKTETVRLKRRGIIFGRKTATLTGSSKYKTIEEKTYKINWVSGDIAVVTYQASDNGTLQQNAFNYRKSDYISYQYVAPSLNGKWLEKGNPDNYFMYDMGEIVYAENGKLFYYNAEDTEQQGIFSLVIQVDQDQGKPSFSVVLNSDAEFDENGLIKVGGTISIVPMTLDDAESKVYYRES
;
A
#
# COMPACT_ATOMS: atom_id res chain seq x y z
N MET A 1 -20.44 23.05 -31.40
CA MET A 1 -20.05 24.47 -31.58
C MET A 1 -21.01 25.36 -30.80
N VAL A 2 -20.51 26.28 -29.97
CA VAL A 2 -21.34 27.13 -29.10
C VAL A 2 -21.48 28.54 -29.67
N LYS A 3 -22.72 28.99 -29.95
CA LYS A 3 -23.00 30.34 -30.47
C LYS A 3 -23.15 31.40 -29.36
N ASN A 4 -23.62 31.00 -28.18
CA ASN A 4 -23.89 31.91 -27.07
C ASN A 4 -22.60 32.37 -26.37
N GLN A 5 -22.37 33.69 -26.32
CA GLN A 5 -21.18 34.29 -25.73
C GLN A 5 -21.04 34.01 -24.23
N LYS A 6 -22.15 34.02 -23.46
CA LYS A 6 -22.13 33.68 -22.04
C LYS A 6 -21.65 32.25 -21.81
N VAL A 7 -22.12 31.31 -22.63
CA VAL A 7 -21.71 29.90 -22.55
C VAL A 7 -20.23 29.74 -22.89
N LYS A 8 -19.69 30.48 -23.87
CA LYS A 8 -18.24 30.47 -24.16
C LYS A 8 -17.40 30.95 -22.99
N ILE A 9 -17.83 32.02 -22.32
CA ILE A 9 -17.13 32.56 -21.14
C ILE A 9 -17.11 31.50 -20.03
N VAL A 10 -18.25 30.85 -19.77
CA VAL A 10 -18.34 29.77 -18.77
C VAL A 10 -17.43 28.60 -19.13
N LEU A 11 -17.46 28.09 -20.37
CA LEU A 11 -16.60 27.00 -20.80
C LEU A 11 -15.11 27.37 -20.73
N GLY A 12 -14.76 28.60 -21.06
CA GLY A 12 -13.40 29.13 -20.92
C GLY A 12 -12.96 29.16 -19.46
N ALA A 13 -13.82 29.64 -18.55
CA ALA A 13 -13.55 29.63 -17.11
C ALA A 13 -13.35 28.21 -16.57
N VAL A 14 -14.18 27.24 -17.00
CA VAL A 14 -14.00 25.82 -16.63
C VAL A 14 -12.67 25.28 -17.15
N ALA A 15 -12.31 25.54 -18.40
CA ALA A 15 -11.03 25.09 -18.96
C ALA A 15 -9.84 25.67 -18.16
N VAL A 16 -9.90 26.96 -17.79
CA VAL A 16 -8.88 27.60 -16.96
C VAL A 16 -8.80 26.95 -15.58
N LEU A 17 -9.92 26.68 -14.92
CA LEU A 17 -9.94 26.00 -13.62
C LEU A 17 -9.31 24.60 -13.69
N LEU A 18 -9.60 23.84 -14.74
CA LEU A 18 -9.00 22.53 -14.96
C LEU A 18 -7.49 22.62 -15.22
N ILE A 19 -7.02 23.60 -16.00
CA ILE A 19 -5.59 23.85 -16.21
C ILE A 19 -4.89 24.22 -14.90
N VAL A 20 -5.50 25.10 -14.09
CA VAL A 20 -4.97 25.46 -12.77
C VAL A 20 -4.91 24.22 -11.87
N PHE A 21 -5.93 23.38 -11.85
CA PHE A 21 -5.92 22.13 -11.11
C PHE A 21 -4.75 21.23 -11.54
N GLN A 22 -4.52 21.05 -12.85
CA GLN A 22 -3.37 20.27 -13.34
C GLN A 22 -2.03 20.89 -12.93
N GLY A 23 -1.92 22.22 -13.04
CA GLY A 23 -0.74 22.95 -12.59
C GLY A 23 -0.46 22.74 -11.09
N LEU A 24 -1.50 22.70 -10.25
CA LEU A 24 -1.37 22.42 -8.82
C LEU A 24 -1.01 20.96 -8.54
N CYS A 25 -1.56 20.01 -9.29
CA CYS A 25 -1.21 18.59 -9.18
C CYS A 25 0.29 18.37 -9.44
N ILE A 26 0.82 18.94 -10.53
CA ILE A 26 2.22 18.77 -10.92
C ILE A 26 3.15 19.65 -10.07
N GLY A 27 2.79 20.92 -9.87
CA GLY A 27 3.67 21.92 -9.25
C GLY A 27 3.65 21.95 -7.73
N VAL A 28 2.61 21.44 -7.09
CA VAL A 28 2.45 21.51 -5.62
C VAL A 28 2.23 20.14 -5.00
N ALA A 29 1.31 19.33 -5.53
CA ALA A 29 0.96 18.04 -4.93
C ALA A 29 2.08 17.01 -5.09
N ALA A 30 2.54 16.77 -6.32
CA ALA A 30 3.58 15.78 -6.61
C ALA A 30 4.92 16.04 -5.87
N PRO A 31 5.45 17.29 -5.80
CA PRO A 31 6.68 17.57 -5.04
C PRO A 31 6.53 17.33 -3.53
N LYS A 32 5.31 17.44 -2.99
CA LYS A 32 5.00 17.13 -1.59
C LYS A 32 4.68 15.64 -1.36
N GLY A 33 4.81 14.80 -2.39
CA GLY A 33 4.53 13.37 -2.33
C GLY A 33 3.05 13.00 -2.33
N TYR A 34 2.17 13.93 -2.75
CA TYR A 34 0.75 13.68 -2.94
C TYR A 34 0.48 13.29 -4.39
N TYR A 35 -0.22 12.18 -4.57
CA TYR A 35 -0.59 11.61 -5.85
C TYR A 35 -2.09 11.38 -5.90
N LEU A 36 -2.65 11.36 -7.10
CA LEU A 36 -4.02 10.88 -7.27
C LEU A 36 -4.04 9.39 -6.92
N ILE A 37 -5.12 8.96 -6.27
CA ILE A 37 -5.35 7.54 -6.01
C ILE A 37 -5.59 6.82 -7.34
N TYR A 38 -6.33 7.46 -8.24
CA TYR A 38 -6.61 6.98 -9.58
C TYR A 38 -6.01 7.92 -10.63
N ASP A 39 -4.98 7.45 -11.34
CA ASP A 39 -4.22 8.30 -12.27
C ASP A 39 -5.02 8.64 -13.53
N TRP A 40 -6.02 7.83 -13.91
CA TRP A 40 -6.93 8.14 -15.03
C TRP A 40 -7.62 9.50 -14.90
N ILE A 41 -7.84 10.01 -13.67
CA ILE A 41 -8.45 11.32 -13.43
C ILE A 41 -7.62 12.43 -14.08
N PHE A 42 -6.28 12.34 -13.97
CA PHE A 42 -5.37 13.30 -14.58
C PHE A 42 -5.54 13.34 -16.10
N TYR A 43 -5.57 12.18 -16.75
CA TYR A 43 -5.72 12.09 -18.20
C TYR A 43 -7.14 12.41 -18.68
N GLY A 44 -8.16 12.08 -17.89
CA GLY A 44 -9.56 12.46 -18.11
C GLY A 44 -9.76 13.97 -18.13
N ILE A 45 -9.13 14.68 -17.18
CA ILE A 45 -9.14 16.14 -17.15
C ILE A 45 -8.44 16.73 -18.38
N ASN A 46 -7.33 16.13 -18.84
CA ASN A 46 -6.67 16.58 -20.06
C ASN A 46 -7.56 16.41 -21.31
N TYR A 47 -8.28 15.30 -21.43
CA TYR A 47 -9.26 15.15 -22.52
C TYR A 47 -10.35 16.22 -22.45
N ALA A 48 -10.88 16.53 -21.25
CA ALA A 48 -11.86 17.59 -21.07
C ALA A 48 -11.31 18.96 -21.50
N ILE A 49 -10.07 19.30 -21.12
CA ILE A 49 -9.40 20.55 -21.54
C ILE A 49 -9.28 20.62 -23.07
N ILE A 50 -8.80 19.56 -23.72
CA ILE A 50 -8.64 19.51 -25.18
C ILE A 50 -10.00 19.73 -25.86
N ILE A 51 -11.05 19.03 -25.41
CA ILE A 51 -12.41 19.17 -25.95
C ILE A 51 -12.93 20.59 -25.76
N LEU A 52 -12.76 21.19 -24.58
CA LEU A 52 -13.22 22.55 -24.29
C LEU A 52 -12.51 23.57 -25.19
N ILE A 53 -11.19 23.48 -25.35
CA ILE A 53 -10.41 24.37 -26.22
C ILE A 53 -10.87 24.23 -27.68
N CYS A 54 -11.11 23.01 -28.18
CA CYS A 54 -11.60 22.78 -29.54
C CYS A 54 -13.03 23.32 -29.76
N ILE A 55 -13.89 23.35 -28.73
CA ILE A 55 -15.26 23.86 -28.82
C ILE A 55 -15.31 25.40 -28.75
N ILE A 56 -14.34 26.04 -28.06
CA ILE A 56 -14.24 27.50 -27.92
C ILE A 56 -13.79 28.11 -29.27
N TYR A 57 -14.78 28.53 -30.04
CA TYR A 57 -14.66 28.98 -31.43
C TYR A 57 -13.72 30.17 -31.68
N THR A 58 -12.78 30.03 -32.62
CA THR A 58 -12.14 31.15 -33.33
C THR A 58 -12.76 31.37 -34.72
N LYS A 59 -13.12 32.61 -35.07
CA LYS A 59 -13.74 32.95 -36.36
C LYS A 59 -12.82 32.68 -37.58
N ASN A 60 -11.52 32.70 -37.37
CA ASN A 60 -10.52 32.59 -38.44
C ASN A 60 -10.31 31.12 -38.87
N ARG A 61 -10.48 30.85 -40.17
CA ARG A 61 -10.34 29.49 -40.76
C ARG A 61 -8.94 28.89 -40.55
N TYR A 62 -7.89 29.70 -40.63
CA TYR A 62 -6.51 29.23 -40.45
C TYR A 62 -6.22 28.88 -38.99
N VAL A 63 -6.61 29.75 -38.05
CA VAL A 63 -6.47 29.51 -36.60
C VAL A 63 -7.23 28.24 -36.20
N ARG A 64 -8.42 28.02 -36.78
CA ARG A 64 -9.20 26.81 -36.55
C ARG A 64 -8.43 25.55 -36.96
N TRP A 65 -7.82 25.52 -38.14
CA TRP A 65 -7.04 24.36 -38.58
C TRP A 65 -5.85 24.09 -37.67
N VAL A 66 -5.13 25.14 -37.26
CA VAL A 66 -4.02 25.04 -36.30
C VAL A 66 -4.52 24.46 -34.96
N GLN A 67 -5.64 24.94 -34.44
CA GLN A 67 -6.25 24.41 -33.21
C GLN A 67 -6.59 22.93 -33.32
N TRP A 68 -7.17 22.48 -34.44
CA TRP A 68 -7.47 21.06 -34.64
C TRP A 68 -6.21 20.20 -34.71
N ILE A 69 -5.16 20.67 -35.39
CA ILE A 69 -3.88 19.96 -35.47
C ILE A 69 -3.25 19.85 -34.07
N ILE A 70 -3.18 20.95 -33.33
CA ILE A 70 -2.66 20.95 -31.95
C ILE A 70 -3.52 20.06 -31.05
N GLY A 71 -4.85 20.16 -31.15
CA GLY A 71 -5.77 19.32 -30.38
C GLY A 71 -5.57 17.84 -30.67
N LEU A 72 -5.37 17.46 -31.94
CA LEU A 72 -5.07 16.08 -32.32
C LEU A 72 -3.72 15.61 -31.75
N LEU A 73 -2.66 16.43 -31.84
CA LEU A 73 -1.36 16.11 -31.26
C LEU A 73 -1.43 15.91 -29.75
N LEU A 74 -2.13 16.82 -29.04
CA LEU A 74 -2.34 16.69 -27.59
C LEU A 74 -3.18 15.46 -27.24
N LEU A 75 -4.18 15.12 -28.06
CA LEU A 75 -5.02 13.94 -27.85
C LEU A 75 -4.21 12.66 -28.02
N VAL A 76 -3.39 12.56 -29.06
CA VAL A 76 -2.50 11.41 -29.26
C VAL A 76 -1.51 11.30 -28.11
N ALA A 77 -0.83 12.39 -27.75
CA ALA A 77 0.12 12.40 -26.63
C ALA A 77 -0.55 11.98 -25.31
N ASN A 78 -1.70 12.57 -24.96
CA ASN A 78 -2.43 12.25 -23.73
C ASN A 78 -2.89 10.80 -23.70
N THR A 79 -3.32 10.25 -24.84
CA THR A 79 -3.73 8.84 -24.95
C THR A 79 -2.55 7.90 -24.76
N THR A 80 -1.39 8.21 -25.35
CA THR A 80 -0.17 7.44 -25.13
C THR A 80 0.24 7.46 -23.65
N PHE A 81 0.25 8.64 -23.00
CA PHE A 81 0.58 8.69 -21.58
C PHE A 81 -0.46 8.00 -20.70
N PHE A 82 -1.75 8.09 -21.02
CA PHE A 82 -2.81 7.38 -20.32
C PHE A 82 -2.57 5.86 -20.38
N TYR A 83 -2.25 5.32 -21.55
CA TYR A 83 -1.99 3.89 -21.72
C TYR A 83 -0.81 3.37 -20.86
N TYR A 84 0.25 4.16 -20.71
CA TYR A 84 1.42 3.74 -19.93
C TYR A 84 1.34 4.06 -18.43
N MET A 85 0.73 5.19 -18.06
CA MET A 85 0.79 5.75 -16.70
C MET A 85 -0.59 5.96 -16.06
N GLY A 86 -1.64 6.08 -16.85
CA GLY A 86 -3.00 6.34 -16.35
C GLY A 86 -3.79 5.09 -16.00
N ASP A 87 -3.48 3.97 -16.66
CA ASP A 87 -4.07 2.67 -16.39
C ASP A 87 -3.33 1.99 -15.23
N VAL A 88 -3.89 2.12 -14.03
CA VAL A 88 -3.31 1.66 -12.77
C VAL A 88 -4.27 0.72 -12.05
N ASN A 89 -3.73 -0.34 -11.46
CA ASN A 89 -4.48 -1.17 -10.54
C ASN A 89 -4.45 -0.55 -9.15
N VAL A 90 -5.64 -0.37 -8.56
CA VAL A 90 -5.78 0.20 -7.21
C VAL A 90 -6.58 -0.76 -6.35
N ILE A 91 -5.97 -1.21 -5.26
CA ILE A 91 -6.67 -1.92 -4.20
C ILE A 91 -6.98 -0.92 -3.10
N VAL A 92 -8.23 -0.92 -2.64
CA VAL A 92 -8.64 -0.25 -1.40
C VAL A 92 -9.22 -1.32 -0.48
N SER A 93 -8.40 -1.82 0.43
CA SER A 93 -8.84 -2.77 1.46
C SER A 93 -9.18 -2.00 2.73
N LYS A 94 -10.29 -2.34 3.39
CA LYS A 94 -10.71 -1.72 4.65
C LYS A 94 -10.61 -2.72 5.79
N SER A 95 -10.28 -2.22 6.97
CA SER A 95 -10.37 -3.01 8.20
C SER A 95 -11.80 -3.49 8.45
N PRO A 96 -12.01 -4.57 9.22
CA PRO A 96 -13.34 -5.08 9.56
C PRO A 96 -14.29 -4.03 10.16
N ASP A 97 -13.74 -3.09 10.94
CA ASP A 97 -14.47 -1.97 11.58
C ASP A 97 -14.59 -0.72 10.69
N ASN A 98 -14.05 -0.76 9.47
CA ASN A 98 -13.96 0.34 8.51
C ASN A 98 -13.22 1.61 9.00
N GLN A 99 -12.48 1.55 10.11
CA GLN A 99 -11.74 2.70 10.64
C GLN A 99 -10.41 2.93 9.91
N HIS A 100 -9.88 1.89 9.26
CA HIS A 100 -8.60 1.91 8.58
C HIS A 100 -8.74 1.44 7.14
N GLU A 101 -7.89 1.97 6.27
CA GLU A 101 -7.82 1.57 4.87
C GLU A 101 -6.38 1.41 4.43
N LEU A 102 -6.14 0.37 3.64
CA LEU A 102 -4.92 0.12 2.92
C LEU A 102 -5.17 0.40 1.44
N ILE A 103 -4.43 1.37 0.89
CA ILE A 103 -4.47 1.70 -0.54
C ILE A 103 -3.14 1.30 -1.15
N LEU A 104 -3.17 0.36 -2.09
CA LEU A 104 -2.02 -0.05 -2.90
C LEU A 104 -2.27 0.35 -4.35
N LYS A 105 -1.29 0.97 -4.98
CA LYS A 105 -1.34 1.40 -6.38
C LYS A 105 -0.20 0.78 -7.17
N GLU A 106 -0.55 0.03 -8.21
CA GLU A 106 0.37 -0.63 -9.13
C GLU A 106 0.20 -0.06 -10.54
N HIS A 107 1.31 0.23 -11.21
CA HIS A 107 1.31 0.63 -12.61
C HIS A 107 1.55 -0.62 -13.48
N GLN A 108 0.59 -0.95 -14.33
CA GLN A 108 0.63 -2.19 -15.14
C GLN A 108 1.79 -2.19 -16.14
N LYS A 109 1.97 -1.08 -16.88
CA LYS A 109 2.90 -0.99 -18.00
C LYS A 109 4.28 -0.40 -17.65
N MET A 110 4.51 -0.07 -16.40
CA MET A 110 5.74 0.58 -15.93
C MET A 110 6.52 -0.33 -15.00
N LYS A 111 7.86 -0.28 -15.06
CA LYS A 111 8.73 -1.01 -14.12
C LYS A 111 8.90 -0.25 -12.79
N THR A 112 7.78 0.13 -12.18
CA THR A 112 7.73 0.84 -10.90
C THR A 112 7.14 -0.06 -9.83
N GLU A 113 7.69 0.03 -8.63
CA GLU A 113 7.18 -0.68 -7.45
C GLU A 113 5.75 -0.23 -7.13
N THR A 114 4.95 -1.18 -6.67
CA THR A 114 3.62 -0.93 -6.09
C THR A 114 3.78 -0.04 -4.87
N VAL A 115 3.04 1.06 -4.84
CA VAL A 115 3.14 2.08 -3.79
C VAL A 115 1.97 1.98 -2.82
N ARG A 116 2.26 2.13 -1.53
CA ARG A 116 1.22 2.39 -0.52
C ARG A 116 0.89 3.88 -0.49
N LEU A 117 -0.39 4.18 -0.59
CA LEU A 117 -0.93 5.53 -0.42
C LEU A 117 -1.70 5.65 0.90
N LYS A 118 -1.44 6.72 1.66
CA LYS A 118 -2.28 7.14 2.78
C LYS A 118 -3.24 8.23 2.29
N ARG A 119 -4.55 7.98 2.30
CA ARG A 119 -5.56 8.92 1.77
C ARG A 119 -5.45 10.31 2.41
N ARG A 120 -5.63 11.33 1.59
CA ARG A 120 -5.63 12.75 1.94
C ARG A 120 -6.73 13.43 1.13
N GLY A 121 -7.91 13.58 1.73
CA GLY A 121 -9.09 14.04 1.02
C GLY A 121 -9.69 12.95 0.12
N ILE A 122 -10.47 13.35 -0.87
CA ILE A 122 -11.28 12.41 -1.66
C ILE A 122 -10.44 11.65 -2.70
N ILE A 123 -9.64 12.39 -3.48
CA ILE A 123 -8.97 11.87 -4.67
C ILE A 123 -7.45 11.72 -4.52
N PHE A 124 -6.85 12.27 -3.45
CA PHE A 124 -5.41 12.24 -3.24
C PHE A 124 -5.01 11.24 -2.15
N GLY A 125 -3.79 10.72 -2.30
CA GLY A 125 -3.08 9.94 -1.29
C GLY A 125 -1.62 10.36 -1.24
N ARG A 126 -1.02 10.32 -0.05
CA ARG A 126 0.42 10.54 0.12
C ARG A 126 1.14 9.19 0.02
N LYS A 127 2.20 9.11 -0.79
CA LYS A 127 3.06 7.92 -0.83
C LYS A 127 3.76 7.74 0.51
N THR A 128 3.65 6.55 1.11
CA THR A 128 4.24 6.26 2.44
C THR A 128 5.15 5.04 2.45
N ALA A 129 4.96 4.08 1.54
CA ALA A 129 5.79 2.88 1.43
C ALA A 129 5.75 2.32 0.01
N THR A 130 6.59 1.32 -0.25
CA THR A 130 6.64 0.54 -1.49
C THR A 130 6.68 -0.94 -1.14
N LEU A 131 6.10 -1.78 -1.99
CA LEU A 131 6.31 -3.22 -1.94
C LEU A 131 7.56 -3.52 -2.75
N THR A 132 8.63 -4.00 -2.13
CA THR A 132 9.91 -4.24 -2.82
C THR A 132 9.80 -5.42 -3.78
N GLY A 133 10.42 -5.33 -4.97
CA GLY A 133 10.43 -6.41 -5.97
C GLY A 133 9.25 -6.42 -6.95
N SER A 134 8.12 -5.82 -6.57
CA SER A 134 6.91 -5.65 -7.40
C SER A 134 7.09 -4.79 -8.67
N SER A 135 8.25 -4.19 -8.88
CA SER A 135 8.56 -3.46 -10.13
C SER A 135 8.65 -4.36 -11.34
N LYS A 136 9.06 -5.62 -11.16
CA LYS A 136 9.18 -6.62 -12.25
C LYS A 136 7.90 -7.46 -12.37
N TYR A 137 7.40 -7.95 -11.25
CA TYR A 137 6.25 -8.83 -11.19
C TYR A 137 5.01 -8.07 -10.70
N LYS A 138 3.92 -8.09 -11.47
CA LYS A 138 2.69 -7.30 -11.23
C LYS A 138 1.71 -8.01 -10.33
N THR A 139 2.05 -8.04 -9.04
CA THR A 139 1.27 -8.74 -8.02
C THR A 139 -0.22 -8.40 -8.03
N ILE A 140 -0.61 -7.13 -8.21
CA ILE A 140 -2.03 -6.75 -8.17
C ILE A 140 -2.74 -7.21 -9.45
N GLU A 141 -2.11 -7.01 -10.62
CA GLU A 141 -2.61 -7.47 -11.92
C GLU A 141 -2.80 -9.00 -11.94
N GLU A 142 -1.80 -9.73 -11.47
CA GLU A 142 -1.77 -11.21 -11.41
C GLU A 142 -2.60 -11.77 -10.25
N LYS A 143 -3.09 -10.92 -9.34
CA LYS A 143 -3.87 -11.30 -8.14
C LYS A 143 -3.15 -12.27 -7.20
N THR A 144 -1.83 -12.18 -7.13
CA THR A 144 -0.97 -13.04 -6.30
C THR A 144 -0.58 -12.34 -5.00
N TYR A 145 -1.62 -11.88 -4.29
CA TYR A 145 -1.51 -11.23 -2.99
C TYR A 145 -2.62 -11.64 -2.04
N LYS A 146 -2.36 -11.51 -0.74
CA LYS A 146 -3.31 -11.70 0.36
C LYS A 146 -3.19 -10.54 1.34
N ILE A 147 -4.32 -10.00 1.79
CA ILE A 147 -4.37 -8.94 2.80
C ILE A 147 -5.09 -9.47 4.02
N ASN A 148 -4.36 -9.60 5.12
CA ASN A 148 -4.89 -10.03 6.41
C ASN A 148 -4.97 -8.84 7.36
N TRP A 149 -6.17 -8.49 7.80
CA TRP A 149 -6.36 -7.50 8.86
C TRP A 149 -6.30 -8.18 10.22
N VAL A 150 -5.22 -7.93 10.95
CA VAL A 150 -5.00 -8.44 12.30
C VAL A 150 -5.43 -7.37 13.30
N SER A 151 -6.23 -7.76 14.30
CA SER A 151 -6.74 -6.87 15.35
C SER A 151 -7.49 -5.62 14.85
N GLY A 152 -7.87 -5.58 13.57
CA GLY A 152 -8.53 -4.46 12.90
C GLY A 152 -7.60 -3.28 12.56
N ASP A 153 -6.41 -3.20 13.14
CA ASP A 153 -5.53 -2.01 13.08
C ASP A 153 -4.18 -2.25 12.41
N ILE A 154 -3.91 -3.49 11.99
CA ILE A 154 -2.69 -3.86 11.28
C ILE A 154 -3.07 -4.66 10.03
N ALA A 155 -2.66 -4.17 8.85
CA ALA A 155 -2.83 -4.88 7.59
C ALA A 155 -1.53 -5.56 7.21
N VAL A 156 -1.51 -6.90 7.24
CA VAL A 156 -0.40 -7.72 6.76
C VAL A 156 -0.65 -8.10 5.31
N VAL A 157 0.23 -7.69 4.42
CA VAL A 157 0.15 -7.95 2.98
C VAL A 157 1.19 -8.99 2.61
N THR A 158 0.75 -10.19 2.27
CA THR A 158 1.60 -11.21 1.64
C THR A 158 1.48 -11.06 0.13
N TYR A 159 2.60 -11.06 -0.59
CA TYR A 159 2.59 -10.89 -2.04
C TYR A 159 3.73 -11.64 -2.71
N GLN A 160 3.52 -12.08 -3.96
CA GLN A 160 4.59 -12.57 -4.80
C GLN A 160 5.40 -11.40 -5.38
N ALA A 161 6.71 -11.41 -5.14
CA ALA A 161 7.64 -10.34 -5.52
C ALA A 161 8.40 -10.62 -6.82
N SER A 162 8.36 -11.85 -7.35
CA SER A 162 9.05 -12.22 -8.59
C SER A 162 8.42 -13.44 -9.26
N ASP A 163 8.74 -13.64 -10.55
CA ASP A 163 8.19 -14.71 -11.40
C ASP A 163 8.47 -16.13 -10.87
N ASN A 164 9.53 -16.30 -10.10
CA ASN A 164 9.93 -17.57 -9.48
C ASN A 164 9.08 -17.98 -8.25
N GLY A 165 8.07 -17.19 -7.87
CA GLY A 165 7.21 -17.50 -6.72
C GLY A 165 7.76 -17.05 -5.36
N THR A 166 8.81 -16.21 -5.33
CA THR A 166 9.29 -15.64 -4.06
C THR A 166 8.21 -14.76 -3.43
N LEU A 167 7.79 -15.12 -2.21
CA LEU A 167 6.85 -14.35 -1.42
C LEU A 167 7.59 -13.32 -0.55
N GLN A 168 6.94 -12.18 -0.32
CA GLN A 168 7.31 -11.17 0.65
C GLN A 168 6.09 -10.79 1.48
N GLN A 169 6.33 -10.21 2.66
CA GLN A 169 5.26 -9.80 3.55
C GLN A 169 5.58 -8.45 4.20
N ASN A 170 4.63 -7.52 4.11
CA ASN A 170 4.74 -6.21 4.76
C ASN A 170 3.58 -6.00 5.74
N ALA A 171 3.88 -5.53 6.94
CA ALA A 171 2.87 -5.15 7.92
C ALA A 171 2.69 -3.63 8.00
N PHE A 172 1.46 -3.17 7.81
CA PHE A 172 1.10 -1.76 7.85
C PHE A 172 0.30 -1.43 9.10
N ASN A 173 0.92 -0.66 10.00
CA ASN A 173 0.34 -0.30 11.29
C ASN A 173 -0.50 0.98 11.22
N TYR A 174 -1.71 0.95 11.79
CA TYR A 174 -2.63 2.09 11.88
C TYR A 174 -2.93 2.52 13.32
N ARG A 175 -2.62 1.66 14.30
CA ARG A 175 -2.71 1.97 15.73
C ARG A 175 -1.91 3.24 16.05
N LYS A 176 -2.52 4.15 16.81
CA LYS A 176 -1.82 5.30 17.37
C LYS A 176 -0.89 4.83 18.49
N SER A 177 0.23 5.51 18.63
CA SER A 177 1.20 5.25 19.67
C SER A 177 1.38 6.50 20.50
N ASP A 178 1.20 6.39 21.81
CA ASP A 178 1.51 7.45 22.77
C ASP A 178 2.91 7.28 23.37
N TYR A 179 3.66 6.26 22.93
CA TYR A 179 5.03 6.02 23.38
C TYR A 179 5.97 7.14 22.92
N ILE A 180 6.70 7.71 23.88
CA ILE A 180 7.67 8.80 23.65
C ILE A 180 8.97 8.25 23.05
N SER A 181 9.39 7.06 23.49
CA SER A 181 10.55 6.33 22.96
C SER A 181 10.14 5.33 21.89
N TYR A 182 11.04 5.12 20.93
CA TYR A 182 10.86 4.08 19.91
C TYR A 182 10.95 2.70 20.57
N GLN A 183 9.97 1.84 20.27
CA GLN A 183 9.88 0.49 20.82
C GLN A 183 10.43 -0.54 19.84
N TYR A 184 11.20 -1.50 20.36
CA TYR A 184 11.72 -2.61 19.58
C TYR A 184 10.84 -3.84 19.77
N VAL A 185 10.27 -4.35 18.68
CA VAL A 185 9.28 -5.42 18.73
C VAL A 185 9.95 -6.73 19.15
N ALA A 186 11.07 -7.11 18.55
CA ALA A 186 11.73 -8.38 18.86
C ALA A 186 12.09 -8.53 20.36
N PRO A 187 12.78 -7.58 21.02
CA PRO A 187 13.04 -7.66 22.45
C PRO A 187 11.77 -7.68 23.32
N SER A 188 10.70 -6.98 22.90
CA SER A 188 9.44 -6.95 23.66
C SER A 188 8.73 -8.31 23.73
N LEU A 189 9.05 -9.19 22.79
CA LEU A 189 8.52 -10.54 22.69
C LEU A 189 9.23 -11.54 23.62
N ASN A 190 10.16 -11.09 24.48
CA ASN A 190 10.89 -11.99 25.38
C ASN A 190 9.93 -12.92 26.17
N GLY A 191 10.29 -14.20 26.17
CA GLY A 191 9.52 -15.28 26.78
C GLY A 191 8.91 -16.21 25.73
N LYS A 192 8.08 -17.13 26.22
CA LYS A 192 7.40 -18.15 25.41
C LYS A 192 5.93 -17.79 25.24
N TRP A 193 5.42 -17.94 24.03
CA TRP A 193 4.07 -17.60 23.60
C TRP A 193 3.41 -18.85 23.06
N LEU A 194 2.30 -19.28 23.63
CA LEU A 194 1.62 -20.53 23.31
C LEU A 194 0.40 -20.28 22.41
N GLU A 195 0.16 -21.13 21.40
CA GLU A 195 -1.02 -21.02 20.55
C GLU A 195 -2.29 -21.30 21.38
N LYS A 196 -3.32 -20.47 21.20
CA LYS A 196 -4.61 -20.67 21.86
C LYS A 196 -5.23 -22.00 21.44
N GLY A 197 -5.31 -22.93 22.39
CA GLY A 197 -5.90 -24.26 22.18
C GLY A 197 -4.94 -25.31 21.65
N ASN A 198 -3.66 -24.98 21.40
CA ASN A 198 -2.65 -25.94 20.96
C ASN A 198 -1.26 -25.61 21.55
N PRO A 199 -0.96 -26.02 22.80
CA PRO A 199 0.28 -25.65 23.47
C PRO A 199 1.55 -26.27 22.85
N ASP A 200 1.41 -27.29 22.00
CA ASP A 200 2.53 -27.86 21.24
C ASP A 200 3.06 -26.90 20.17
N ASN A 201 2.23 -25.92 19.77
CA ASN A 201 2.63 -24.83 18.91
C ASN A 201 2.95 -23.59 19.74
N TYR A 202 4.16 -23.09 19.61
CA TYR A 202 4.62 -21.93 20.37
C TYR A 202 5.63 -21.10 19.60
N PHE A 203 5.75 -19.84 20.00
CA PHE A 203 6.80 -18.93 19.58
C PHE A 203 7.60 -18.53 20.82
N MET A 204 8.92 -18.52 20.75
CA MET A 204 9.76 -18.13 21.86
C MET A 204 10.82 -17.15 21.36
N TYR A 205 11.01 -16.09 22.12
CA TYR A 205 12.14 -15.18 21.94
C TYR A 205 12.97 -15.18 23.22
N ASP A 206 14.24 -15.51 23.11
CA ASP A 206 15.18 -15.41 24.22
C ASP A 206 16.52 -14.84 23.74
N MET A 207 16.90 -13.68 24.29
CA MET A 207 18.19 -13.02 24.04
C MET A 207 18.65 -12.96 22.56
N GLY A 208 17.72 -12.82 21.61
CA GLY A 208 18.00 -12.72 20.18
C GLY A 208 17.84 -14.03 19.39
N GLU A 209 17.63 -15.15 20.08
CA GLU A 209 17.25 -16.42 19.49
C GLU A 209 15.72 -16.51 19.38
N ILE A 210 15.25 -16.96 18.21
CA ILE A 210 13.83 -17.17 17.95
C ILE A 210 13.59 -18.66 17.68
N VAL A 211 12.63 -19.23 18.40
CA VAL A 211 12.15 -20.60 18.18
C VAL A 211 10.68 -20.56 17.81
N TYR A 212 10.32 -21.18 16.69
CA TYR A 212 8.95 -21.41 16.29
C TYR A 212 8.67 -22.90 16.26
N ALA A 213 7.67 -23.34 17.02
CA ALA A 213 7.19 -24.70 17.05
C ALA A 213 5.86 -24.78 16.31
N GLU A 214 5.78 -25.63 15.28
CA GLU A 214 4.57 -25.85 14.51
C GLU A 214 4.41 -27.34 14.21
N ASN A 215 3.30 -27.91 14.68
CA ASN A 215 2.93 -29.32 14.52
C ASN A 215 4.06 -30.27 14.97
N GLY A 216 4.68 -29.97 16.11
CA GLY A 216 5.76 -30.77 16.70
C GLY A 216 7.13 -30.62 16.04
N LYS A 217 7.29 -29.72 15.05
CA LYS A 217 8.59 -29.38 14.46
C LYS A 217 9.10 -28.07 15.03
N LEU A 218 10.41 -28.01 15.28
CA LEU A 218 11.09 -26.82 15.78
C LEU A 218 11.89 -26.15 14.67
N PHE A 219 11.71 -24.84 14.53
CA PHE A 219 12.42 -23.99 13.59
C PHE A 219 13.15 -22.89 14.37
N TYR A 220 14.42 -22.67 14.04
CA TYR A 220 15.30 -21.72 14.71
C TYR A 220 15.64 -20.57 13.75
N TYR A 221 15.57 -19.34 14.25
CA TYR A 221 15.84 -18.11 13.50
C TYR A 221 16.74 -17.19 14.32
N ASN A 222 17.48 -16.36 13.59
CA ASN A 222 18.36 -15.36 14.16
C ASN A 222 17.77 -13.96 13.96
N ALA A 223 18.32 -12.97 14.67
CA ALA A 223 17.93 -11.57 14.49
C ALA A 223 18.07 -11.07 13.04
N GLU A 224 19.03 -11.61 12.27
CA GLU A 224 19.23 -11.25 10.86
C GLU A 224 18.09 -11.70 9.94
N ASP A 225 17.32 -12.72 10.35
CA ASP A 225 16.14 -13.20 9.61
C ASP A 225 14.92 -12.31 9.85
N THR A 226 15.06 -11.22 10.62
CA THR A 226 13.95 -10.40 11.08
C THR A 226 13.99 -8.98 10.54
N GLU A 227 12.83 -8.45 10.14
CA GLU A 227 12.63 -7.06 9.76
C GLU A 227 11.49 -6.45 10.59
N GLN A 228 11.81 -5.46 11.41
CA GLN A 228 10.81 -4.74 12.19
C GLN A 228 10.02 -3.78 11.28
N GLN A 229 8.70 -3.95 11.26
CA GLN A 229 7.78 -3.08 10.53
C GLN A 229 7.04 -2.19 11.53
N GLY A 230 7.44 -0.92 11.66
CA GLY A 230 6.88 -0.02 12.67
C GLY A 230 7.21 -0.48 14.10
N ILE A 231 6.27 -0.33 15.04
CA ILE A 231 6.50 -0.72 16.46
C ILE A 231 5.54 -1.81 16.96
N PHE A 232 4.77 -2.43 16.06
CA PHE A 232 3.78 -3.45 16.43
C PHE A 232 3.89 -4.74 15.62
N SER A 233 4.90 -4.86 14.76
CA SER A 233 5.05 -6.04 13.91
C SER A 233 6.51 -6.34 13.58
N LEU A 234 6.81 -7.63 13.50
CA LEU A 234 8.10 -8.20 13.13
C LEU A 234 7.87 -9.21 12.02
N VAL A 235 8.50 -9.01 10.87
CA VAL A 235 8.49 -9.98 9.76
C VAL A 235 9.69 -10.89 9.94
N ILE A 236 9.48 -12.21 9.90
CA ILE A 236 10.54 -13.22 9.92
C ILE A 236 10.55 -13.87 8.53
N GLN A 237 11.63 -13.62 7.79
CA GLN A 237 11.76 -14.05 6.41
C GLN A 237 13.08 -14.77 6.21
N VAL A 238 12.96 -15.99 5.68
CA VAL A 238 14.09 -16.85 5.31
C VAL A 238 13.94 -17.31 3.87
N ASP A 239 15.05 -17.69 3.25
CA ASP A 239 15.04 -18.25 1.90
C ASP A 239 14.23 -19.56 1.88
N GLN A 240 13.42 -19.73 0.83
CA GLN A 240 12.54 -20.89 0.66
C GLN A 240 13.33 -22.22 0.68
N ASP A 241 14.58 -22.20 0.23
CA ASP A 241 15.46 -23.38 0.17
C ASP A 241 15.88 -23.89 1.57
N GLN A 242 15.71 -23.10 2.63
CA GLN A 242 16.03 -23.53 4.00
C GLN A 242 14.97 -24.45 4.62
N GLY A 243 13.80 -24.63 3.98
CA GLY A 243 12.72 -25.49 4.48
C GLY A 243 12.08 -25.01 5.80
N LYS A 244 12.34 -23.76 6.19
CA LYS A 244 11.79 -23.08 7.37
C LYS A 244 10.60 -22.20 6.95
N PRO A 245 9.51 -22.12 7.73
CA PRO A 245 8.40 -21.23 7.43
C PRO A 245 8.80 -19.76 7.62
N SER A 246 8.32 -18.89 6.73
CA SER A 246 8.37 -17.43 6.91
C SER A 246 7.00 -16.95 7.42
N PHE A 247 6.99 -15.95 8.31
CA PHE A 247 5.77 -15.45 8.95
C PHE A 247 5.98 -14.07 9.57
N SER A 248 4.90 -13.37 9.91
CA SER A 248 4.95 -12.15 10.73
C SER A 248 4.42 -12.42 12.12
N VAL A 249 5.07 -11.83 13.12
CA VAL A 249 4.54 -11.67 14.47
C VAL A 249 3.94 -10.28 14.60
N VAL A 250 2.68 -10.21 14.99
CA VAL A 250 1.92 -8.96 15.14
C VAL A 250 1.45 -8.82 16.59
N LEU A 251 1.71 -7.67 17.20
CA LEU A 251 1.21 -7.33 18.53
C LEU A 251 -0.27 -6.96 18.42
N ASN A 252 -1.16 -7.71 19.07
CA ASN A 252 -2.60 -7.43 19.03
C ASN A 252 -2.95 -6.14 19.77
N SER A 253 -4.20 -5.67 19.64
CA SER A 253 -4.64 -4.39 20.21
C SER A 253 -4.60 -4.34 21.74
N ASP A 254 -4.57 -5.50 22.39
CA ASP A 254 -4.41 -5.68 23.84
C ASP A 254 -2.93 -5.72 24.30
N ALA A 255 -1.97 -5.78 23.36
CA ALA A 255 -0.55 -5.82 23.66
C ALA A 255 0.02 -4.41 23.82
N GLU A 256 0.14 -3.98 25.08
CA GLU A 256 0.79 -2.74 25.48
C GLU A 256 2.19 -2.98 26.04
N PHE A 257 3.08 -2.02 25.85
CA PHE A 257 4.42 -2.05 26.45
C PHE A 257 4.38 -1.59 27.91
N ASP A 258 5.14 -2.27 28.76
CA ASP A 258 5.42 -1.86 30.14
C ASP A 258 6.60 -0.88 30.21
N GLU A 259 6.99 -0.49 31.43
CA GLU A 259 8.10 0.45 31.66
C GLU A 259 9.47 -0.09 31.21
N ASN A 260 9.60 -1.42 31.07
CA ASN A 260 10.82 -2.09 30.61
C ASN A 260 10.82 -2.34 29.10
N GLY A 261 9.76 -1.94 28.38
CA GLY A 261 9.60 -2.21 26.95
C GLY A 261 9.20 -3.64 26.63
N LEU A 262 8.72 -4.41 27.61
CA LEU A 262 8.14 -5.74 27.41
C LEU A 262 6.62 -5.64 27.27
N ILE A 263 5.99 -6.65 26.69
CA ILE A 263 4.52 -6.68 26.63
C ILE A 263 3.94 -6.96 28.02
N LYS A 264 2.94 -6.17 28.43
CA LYS A 264 2.23 -6.35 29.71
C LYS A 264 1.56 -7.72 29.80
N VAL A 265 1.41 -8.22 31.03
CA VAL A 265 0.65 -9.45 31.30
C VAL A 265 -0.77 -9.31 30.74
N GLY A 266 -1.20 -10.32 29.99
CA GLY A 266 -2.52 -10.36 29.36
C GLY A 266 -2.54 -9.89 27.90
N GLY A 267 -1.48 -9.25 27.39
CA GLY A 267 -1.34 -8.93 25.97
C GLY A 267 -1.16 -10.19 25.11
N THR A 268 -1.63 -10.14 23.87
CA THR A 268 -1.54 -11.28 22.94
C THR A 268 -0.79 -10.90 21.66
N ILE A 269 -0.27 -11.92 20.97
CA ILE A 269 0.33 -11.76 19.65
C ILE A 269 -0.42 -12.62 18.64
N SER A 270 -0.34 -12.25 17.37
CA SER A 270 -0.82 -13.06 16.27
C SER A 270 0.33 -13.43 15.35
N ILE A 271 0.42 -14.70 14.97
CA ILE A 271 1.33 -15.18 13.94
C ILE A 271 0.57 -15.28 12.62
N VAL A 272 1.08 -14.59 11.61
CA VAL A 272 0.50 -14.55 10.26
C VAL A 272 1.46 -15.26 9.30
N PRO A 273 1.09 -16.44 8.76
CA PRO A 273 1.97 -17.17 7.86
C PRO A 273 2.19 -16.40 6.55
N MET A 274 3.41 -16.47 6.01
CA MET A 274 3.75 -15.91 4.70
C MET A 274 3.35 -16.91 3.60
N THR A 275 2.04 -17.04 3.37
CA THR A 275 1.47 -17.84 2.30
C THR A 275 0.33 -17.11 1.59
N LEU A 276 0.09 -17.46 0.33
CA LEU A 276 -1.09 -17.05 -0.42
C LEU A 276 -2.27 -18.01 -0.23
N ASP A 277 -2.06 -19.18 0.38
CA ASP A 277 -3.10 -20.14 0.69
C ASP A 277 -4.05 -19.61 1.78
N ASP A 278 -5.20 -20.25 1.94
CA ASP A 278 -6.17 -20.00 3.01
C ASP A 278 -5.67 -20.52 4.37
N ALA A 279 -4.58 -19.94 4.85
CA ALA A 279 -4.12 -20.06 6.22
C ALA A 279 -4.57 -18.84 7.04
N GLU A 280 -5.18 -19.12 8.19
CA GLU A 280 -5.62 -18.10 9.15
C GLU A 280 -4.47 -17.64 10.05
N SER A 281 -4.54 -16.40 10.53
CA SER A 281 -3.66 -15.92 11.60
C SER A 281 -4.05 -16.58 12.92
N LYS A 282 -3.06 -17.03 13.68
CA LYS A 282 -3.27 -17.71 14.96
C LYS A 282 -2.86 -16.82 16.12
N VAL A 283 -3.63 -16.83 17.19
CA VAL A 283 -3.41 -16.00 18.38
C VAL A 283 -2.61 -16.79 19.44
N TYR A 284 -1.61 -16.14 20.00
CA TYR A 284 -0.72 -16.68 21.03
C TYR A 284 -0.75 -15.81 22.29
N TYR A 285 -0.62 -16.46 23.44
CA TYR A 285 -0.58 -15.83 24.77
C TYR A 285 0.74 -16.16 25.45
N ARG A 286 1.27 -15.23 26.25
CA ARG A 286 2.52 -15.47 26.97
C ARG A 286 2.33 -16.54 28.04
N GLU A 287 3.25 -17.49 28.11
CA GLU A 287 3.37 -18.46 29.20
C GLU A 287 3.64 -17.69 30.50
N SER A 288 2.91 -18.04 31.56
CA SER A 288 2.95 -17.35 32.85
C SER A 288 4.16 -17.76 33.70
#